data_AF-A0A1I3DK43-F1
#
_entry.id   AF-A0A1I3DK43-F1
#
_cell.length_a   1.000
_cell.length_b   1.000
_cell.length_c   1.000
_cell.angle_alpha   90.00
_cell.angle_beta   90.00
_cell.angle_gamma   90.00
#
_symmetry.space_group_name_H-M   'P 1'
#
loop_
_entity.id
_entity.type
_entity.pdbx_description
1 polymer ?
#
loop_
_entity_poly.entity_id
_entity_poly.type
_entity_poly.pdbx_seq_one_letter_code
_entity_poly.pdbx_strand_id
1 'polypeptide(L)'
;MTNWRELMTRVRSWLAPEGRFFMHIFTHRAGSYVFDRTNREDWIAQHFFTGGVMPSHQLVRQYDDIFRIEKEWRWSGTHYRRTANDWLANFDAHRDAIESSLRNVYGEDIALWMRRWRWFFLATAGLFGYADGTEWGVSHYRMKAAVD
;
A
#
# COMPACT_ATOMS: atom_id res chain seq x y z
N MET A 1 -1.89 -2.05 -12.23
CA MET A 1 -1.47 -1.22 -13.39
C MET A 1 -0.32 -0.34 -12.93
N THR A 2 0.89 -0.52 -13.48
CA THR A 2 2.09 0.25 -13.09
C THR A 2 2.29 1.52 -13.93
N ASN A 3 1.45 1.77 -14.95
CA ASN A 3 1.49 3.00 -15.74
C ASN A 3 0.78 4.14 -14.99
N TRP A 4 1.56 4.86 -14.18
CA TRP A 4 1.09 5.99 -13.38
C TRP A 4 0.60 7.16 -14.23
N ARG A 5 1.24 7.44 -15.38
CA ARG A 5 0.81 8.53 -16.27
C ARG A 5 -0.62 8.29 -16.78
N GLU A 6 -0.86 7.11 -17.32
CA GLU A 6 -2.20 6.72 -17.80
C GLU A 6 -3.24 6.76 -16.68
N LEU A 7 -2.90 6.24 -15.50
CA LEU A 7 -3.78 6.30 -14.33
C LEU A 7 -4.12 7.74 -13.94
N MET A 8 -3.12 8.61 -13.82
CA MET A 8 -3.32 10.01 -13.43
C MET A 8 -4.12 10.78 -14.48
N THR A 9 -3.90 10.54 -15.78
CA THR A 9 -4.70 11.13 -16.86
C THR A 9 -6.17 10.74 -16.75
N ARG A 10 -6.47 9.46 -16.48
CA ARG A 10 -7.85 8.98 -16.26
C ARG A 10 -8.48 9.59 -15.01
N VAL A 11 -7.74 9.66 -13.91
CA VAL A 11 -8.25 10.28 -12.68
C VAL A 11 -8.55 11.77 -12.89
N ARG A 12 -7.71 12.48 -13.66
CA ARG A 12 -7.95 13.89 -14.03
C ARG A 12 -9.25 14.05 -14.81
N SER A 13 -9.55 13.17 -15.76
CA SER A 13 -10.75 13.30 -16.59
C SER A 13 -12.06 13.06 -15.84
N TRP A 14 -12.02 12.48 -14.65
CA TRP A 14 -13.19 12.29 -13.78
C TRP A 14 -13.49 13.49 -12.89
N LEU A 15 -12.58 14.46 -12.79
CA LEU A 15 -12.79 15.63 -11.93
C LEU A 15 -13.79 16.60 -12.57
N ALA A 16 -14.75 17.06 -11.76
CA ALA A 16 -15.53 18.24 -12.08
C ALA A 16 -14.62 19.48 -12.22
N PRO A 17 -15.07 20.55 -12.89
CA PRO A 17 -14.36 21.83 -12.88
C PRO A 17 -14.03 22.26 -11.45
N GLU A 18 -12.80 22.72 -11.22
CA GLU A 18 -12.25 23.05 -9.89
C GLU A 18 -12.24 21.87 -8.89
N GLY A 19 -12.41 20.63 -9.35
CA GLY A 19 -12.32 19.43 -8.53
C GLY A 19 -10.91 19.19 -7.97
N ARG A 20 -10.84 18.54 -6.81
CA ARG A 20 -9.57 18.13 -6.19
C ARG A 20 -9.53 16.62 -6.07
N PHE A 21 -8.36 16.05 -6.33
CA PHE A 21 -8.06 14.65 -6.06
C PHE A 21 -7.27 14.55 -4.76
N PHE A 22 -7.74 13.70 -3.83
CA PHE A 22 -7.02 13.33 -2.63
C PHE A 22 -6.48 11.91 -2.76
N MET A 23 -5.16 11.76 -2.80
CA MET A 23 -4.49 10.47 -2.89
C MET A 23 -3.98 10.04 -1.52
N HIS A 24 -4.34 8.81 -1.11
CA HIS A 24 -3.76 8.11 0.03
C HIS A 24 -2.99 6.90 -0.47
N ILE A 25 -1.71 6.80 -0.13
CA ILE A 25 -0.87 5.71 -0.62
C ILE A 25 0.30 5.39 0.31
N PHE A 26 0.66 4.11 0.38
CA PHE A 26 1.88 3.66 1.03
C PHE A 26 3.10 4.01 0.18
N THR A 27 4.13 4.55 0.81
CA THR A 27 5.34 4.98 0.11
C THR A 27 6.58 4.67 0.92
N HIS A 28 7.67 4.39 0.22
CA HIS A 28 8.99 4.56 0.78
C HIS A 28 9.42 6.05 0.68
N ARG A 29 10.31 6.49 1.58
CA ARG A 29 10.72 7.89 1.70
C ARG A 29 11.33 8.46 0.41
N ALA A 30 12.16 7.67 -0.27
CA ALA A 30 12.99 8.16 -1.38
C ALA A 30 12.94 7.28 -2.64
N GLY A 31 13.23 5.98 -2.52
CA GLY A 31 13.22 5.04 -3.64
C GLY A 31 11.84 4.46 -3.96
N SER A 32 11.56 4.24 -5.25
CA SER A 32 10.47 3.39 -5.73
C SER A 32 11.03 2.03 -6.12
N TYR A 33 10.32 0.94 -5.85
CA TYR A 33 10.75 -0.41 -6.26
C TYR A 33 9.55 -1.30 -6.62
N VAL A 34 9.77 -2.25 -7.53
CA VAL A 34 8.74 -3.17 -8.02
C VAL A 34 8.71 -4.40 -7.13
N PHE A 35 7.50 -4.93 -6.88
CA PHE A 35 7.32 -6.24 -6.27
C PHE A 35 7.55 -7.31 -7.35
N ASP A 36 8.68 -8.00 -7.26
CA ASP A 36 9.14 -8.92 -8.30
C ASP A 36 8.79 -10.36 -7.95
N ARG A 37 7.81 -10.92 -8.68
CA ARG A 37 7.39 -12.31 -8.51
C ARG A 37 8.44 -13.32 -8.99
N THR A 38 9.36 -12.91 -9.86
CA THR A 38 10.44 -13.78 -10.34
C THR A 38 11.54 -13.92 -9.30
N ASN A 39 11.66 -12.95 -8.38
CA ASN A 39 12.51 -13.05 -7.22
C ASN A 39 11.88 -13.95 -6.16
N ARG A 40 12.45 -15.15 -5.99
CA ARG A 40 12.00 -16.13 -4.99
C ARG A 40 12.22 -15.68 -3.54
N GLU A 41 13.05 -14.67 -3.32
CA GLU A 41 13.27 -14.09 -1.99
C GLU A 41 12.21 -13.04 -1.65
N ASP A 42 11.51 -12.50 -2.66
CA ASP A 42 10.39 -11.56 -2.45
C ASP A 42 9.10 -12.33 -2.12
N TRP A 43 9.06 -12.87 -0.90
CA TRP A 43 7.96 -13.69 -0.41
C TRP A 43 6.61 -12.93 -0.42
N ILE A 44 6.64 -11.62 -0.13
CA ILE A 44 5.42 -10.80 -0.11
C ILE A 44 4.89 -10.56 -1.53
N ALA A 45 5.76 -10.40 -2.53
CA ALA A 45 5.35 -10.31 -3.93
C ALA A 45 4.75 -11.62 -4.45
N GLN A 46 5.23 -12.77 -3.96
CA GLN A 46 4.70 -14.08 -4.36
C GLN A 46 3.28 -14.34 -3.87
N HIS A 47 2.90 -13.80 -2.72
CA HIS A 47 1.64 -14.16 -2.05
C HIS A 47 0.63 -13.03 -1.87
N PHE A 48 1.07 -11.76 -1.80
CA PHE A 48 0.18 -10.63 -1.47
C PHE A 48 0.24 -9.49 -2.50
N PHE A 49 1.42 -9.13 -3.01
CA PHE A 49 1.58 -8.00 -3.95
C PHE A 49 2.12 -8.44 -5.30
N THR A 50 1.27 -9.05 -6.12
CA THR A 50 1.67 -9.56 -7.43
C THR A 50 1.73 -8.45 -8.49
N GLY A 51 2.96 -8.04 -8.85
CA GLY A 51 3.18 -7.10 -9.98
C GLY A 51 2.83 -5.64 -9.69
N GLY A 52 2.92 -5.24 -8.41
CA GLY A 52 2.77 -3.84 -7.97
C GLY A 52 4.10 -3.10 -7.85
N VAL A 53 4.03 -1.87 -7.36
CA VAL A 53 5.19 -1.04 -7.01
C VAL A 53 4.98 -0.49 -5.61
N MET A 54 6.05 -0.43 -4.81
CA MET A 54 6.13 0.49 -3.68
C MET A 54 6.65 1.82 -4.24
N PRO A 55 5.80 2.85 -4.35
CA PRO A 55 6.24 4.14 -4.86
C PRO A 55 7.06 4.90 -3.81
N SER A 56 7.88 5.83 -4.28
CA SER A 56 8.46 6.84 -3.41
C SER A 56 7.46 7.94 -3.09
N HIS A 57 7.68 8.66 -1.99
CA HIS A 57 6.96 9.89 -1.66
C HIS A 57 7.09 10.96 -2.76
N GLN A 58 8.11 10.88 -3.62
CA GLN A 58 8.37 11.85 -4.67
C GLN A 58 7.78 11.45 -6.03
N LEU A 59 7.33 10.21 -6.20
CA LEU A 59 6.92 9.68 -7.51
C LEU A 59 5.82 10.52 -8.17
N VAL A 60 4.85 10.99 -7.39
CA VAL A 60 3.73 11.78 -7.90
C VAL A 60 4.17 13.08 -8.57
N ARG A 61 5.32 13.65 -8.19
CA ARG A 61 5.85 14.89 -8.78
C ARG A 61 6.32 14.73 -10.21
N GLN A 62 6.51 13.50 -10.68
CA GLN A 62 6.87 13.22 -12.08
C GLN A 62 5.69 13.42 -13.06
N TYR A 63 4.53 13.81 -12.54
CA TYR A 63 3.28 14.01 -13.28
C TYR A 63 2.65 15.39 -12.96
N ASP A 64 3.49 16.40 -12.71
CA ASP A 64 3.08 17.76 -12.39
C ASP A 64 2.38 18.48 -13.55
N ASP A 65 2.61 18.02 -14.78
CA ASP A 65 1.88 18.37 -15.99
C ASP A 65 0.43 17.86 -16.02
N ILE A 66 0.07 16.88 -15.18
CA ILE A 66 -1.30 16.35 -15.04
C ILE A 66 -1.97 16.91 -13.80
N PHE A 67 -1.26 16.87 -12.67
CA PHE A 67 -1.76 17.27 -11.36
C PHE A 67 -0.78 18.16 -10.63
N ARG A 68 -1.25 19.35 -10.23
CA ARG A 68 -0.51 20.22 -9.31
C ARG A 68 -0.83 19.85 -7.87
N ILE A 69 0.20 19.54 -7.09
CA ILE A 69 0.09 19.31 -5.65
C ILE A 69 -0.14 20.65 -4.95
N GLU A 70 -1.27 20.75 -4.26
CA GLU A 70 -1.61 21.92 -3.44
C GLU A 70 -1.13 21.73 -2.00
N LYS A 71 -1.22 20.50 -1.49
CA LYS A 71 -0.82 20.16 -0.13
C LYS A 71 -0.40 18.71 -0.04
N GLU A 72 0.61 18.44 0.78
CA GLU A 72 1.15 17.12 1.00
C GLU A 72 1.41 16.85 2.48
N TRP A 73 1.34 15.58 2.83
CA TRP A 73 1.65 15.09 4.17
C TRP A 73 2.35 13.75 4.05
N ARG A 74 3.19 13.46 5.03
CA ARG A 74 3.78 12.15 5.23
C ARG A 74 3.62 11.73 6.68
N TRP A 75 2.87 10.66 6.89
CA TRP A 75 2.67 10.08 8.21
C TRP A 75 3.71 9.00 8.45
N SER A 76 4.25 8.97 9.67
CA SER A 76 5.23 7.98 10.09
C SER A 76 4.67 6.57 9.91
N GLY A 77 5.52 5.64 9.50
CA GLY A 77 5.16 4.22 9.41
C GLY A 77 4.74 3.62 10.75
N THR A 78 5.08 4.24 11.89
CA THR A 78 4.67 3.77 13.22
C THR A 78 3.14 3.68 13.36
N HIS A 79 2.38 4.53 12.67
CA HIS A 79 0.92 4.43 12.63
C HIS A 79 0.48 3.11 11.98
N TYR A 80 1.04 2.77 10.82
CA TYR A 80 0.66 1.56 10.11
C TYR A 80 1.23 0.29 10.76
N ARG A 81 2.39 0.39 11.44
CA ARG A 81 2.89 -0.66 12.34
C ARG A 81 1.85 -0.99 13.41
N ARG A 82 1.28 0.02 14.06
CA ARG A 82 0.23 -0.18 15.08
C ARG A 82 -0.99 -0.86 14.47
N THR A 83 -1.47 -0.37 13.33
CA THR A 83 -2.58 -1.02 12.60
C THR A 83 -2.31 -2.49 12.31
N ALA A 84 -1.13 -2.84 11.81
CA ALA A 84 -0.77 -4.23 11.51
C ALA A 84 -0.70 -5.10 12.79
N ASN A 85 -0.19 -4.57 13.89
CA ASN A 85 -0.17 -5.26 15.18
C ASN A 85 -1.58 -5.47 15.74
N ASP A 86 -2.44 -4.45 15.65
CA ASP A 86 -3.83 -4.53 16.10
C ASP A 86 -4.62 -5.56 15.25
N TRP A 87 -4.38 -5.60 13.94
CA TRP A 87 -4.93 -6.64 13.07
C TRP A 87 -4.43 -8.04 13.41
N LEU A 88 -3.13 -8.20 13.70
CA LEU A 88 -2.59 -9.48 14.12
C LEU A 88 -3.21 -9.96 15.44
N ALA A 89 -3.30 -9.07 16.43
CA ALA A 89 -3.92 -9.39 17.72
C ALA A 89 -5.39 -9.79 17.54
N ASN A 90 -6.14 -9.05 16.73
CA ASN A 90 -7.54 -9.38 16.42
C ASN A 90 -7.66 -10.71 15.64
N PHE A 91 -6.75 -10.96 14.70
CA PHE A 91 -6.72 -12.20 13.93
C PHE A 91 -6.46 -13.42 14.83
N ASP A 92 -5.50 -13.31 15.75
CA ASP A 92 -5.16 -14.37 16.69
C ASP A 92 -6.29 -14.59 17.72
N ALA A 93 -6.94 -13.52 18.20
CA ALA A 93 -8.05 -13.60 19.14
C ALA A 93 -9.33 -14.23 18.55
N HIS A 94 -9.53 -14.09 17.23
CA HIS A 94 -10.72 -14.59 16.53
C HIS A 94 -10.40 -15.71 15.53
N ARG A 95 -9.30 -16.44 15.79
CA ARG A 95 -8.73 -17.43 14.87
C ARG A 95 -9.75 -18.42 14.30
N ASP A 96 -10.57 -19.03 15.14
CA ASP A 96 -11.45 -20.13 14.71
C ASP A 96 -12.62 -19.66 13.85
N ALA A 97 -13.18 -18.49 14.17
CA ALA A 97 -14.22 -17.86 13.36
C ALA A 97 -13.68 -17.43 11.99
N ILE A 98 -12.47 -16.88 11.96
CA ILE A 98 -11.79 -16.49 10.72
C ILE A 98 -11.44 -17.72 9.89
N GLU A 99 -10.87 -18.77 10.50
CA GLU A 99 -10.54 -20.03 9.82
C GLU A 99 -11.79 -20.63 9.18
N SER A 100 -12.91 -20.67 9.91
CA SER A 100 -14.18 -21.20 9.41
C SER A 100 -14.69 -20.41 8.21
N SER A 101 -14.59 -19.08 8.26
CA SER A 101 -15.01 -18.20 7.15
C SER A 101 -14.13 -18.35 5.92
N LEU A 102 -12.81 -18.44 6.13
CA LEU A 102 -11.82 -18.52 5.05
C LEU A 102 -11.68 -19.93 4.46
N ARG A 103 -12.16 -20.98 5.14
CA ARG A 103 -12.16 -22.35 4.61
C ARG A 103 -12.89 -22.46 3.27
N ASN A 104 -13.97 -21.70 3.08
CA ASN A 104 -14.70 -21.67 1.81
C ASN A 104 -13.89 -21.04 0.66
N VAL A 105 -12.86 -20.26 0.97
CA VAL A 105 -12.00 -19.60 -0.01
C VAL A 105 -10.74 -20.44 -0.29
N TYR A 106 -10.11 -20.97 0.76
CA TYR A 106 -8.82 -21.65 0.65
C TYR A 106 -8.89 -23.18 0.69
N GLY A 107 -10.04 -23.76 1.03
CA GLY A 107 -10.23 -25.21 1.07
C GLY A 107 -9.20 -25.92 1.96
N GLU A 108 -8.52 -26.89 1.38
CA GLU A 108 -7.49 -27.70 2.05
C GLU A 108 -6.26 -26.88 2.48
N ASP A 109 -5.97 -25.78 1.78
CA ASP A 109 -4.83 -24.92 2.08
C ASP A 109 -5.08 -23.94 3.24
N ILE A 110 -6.25 -24.01 3.89
CA ILE A 110 -6.63 -23.05 4.94
C ILE A 110 -5.58 -22.93 6.05
N ALA A 111 -5.02 -24.05 6.52
CA ALA A 111 -4.01 -24.03 7.57
C ALA A 111 -2.73 -23.28 7.12
N LEU A 112 -2.36 -23.39 5.84
CA LEU A 112 -1.26 -22.65 5.24
C LEU A 112 -1.59 -21.16 5.13
N TRP A 113 -2.79 -20.82 4.66
CA TRP A 113 -3.22 -19.44 4.50
C TRP A 113 -3.37 -18.70 5.83
N MET A 114 -3.83 -19.36 6.89
CA MET A 114 -3.84 -18.77 8.24
C MET A 114 -2.43 -18.35 8.69
N ARG A 115 -1.40 -19.17 8.38
CA ARG A 115 0.00 -18.79 8.66
C ARG A 115 0.48 -17.64 7.77
N ARG A 116 0.12 -17.65 6.48
CA ARG A 116 0.47 -16.58 5.54
C ARG A 116 -0.11 -15.23 5.95
N TRP A 117 -1.37 -15.20 6.41
CA TRP A 117 -1.99 -13.98 6.94
C TRP A 117 -1.24 -13.41 8.13
N ARG A 118 -0.85 -14.26 9.10
CA ARG A 118 -0.03 -13.82 10.24
C ARG A 118 1.32 -13.26 9.79
N TRP A 119 2.00 -13.96 8.86
CA TRP A 119 3.27 -13.48 8.29
C TRP A 119 3.11 -12.15 7.56
N PHE A 120 2.01 -11.94 6.85
CA PHE A 120 1.73 -10.66 6.21
C PHE A 120 1.61 -9.52 7.23
N PHE A 121 0.87 -9.71 8.32
CA PHE A 121 0.77 -8.69 9.37
C PHE A 121 2.12 -8.41 10.03
N LEU A 122 2.90 -9.45 10.35
CA LEU A 122 4.23 -9.31 10.94
C LEU A 122 5.21 -8.60 9.99
N ALA A 123 5.25 -8.99 8.72
CA ALA A 123 6.09 -8.35 7.71
C ALA A 123 5.71 -6.88 7.51
N THR A 124 4.40 -6.58 7.49
CA THR A 124 3.89 -5.21 7.42
C THR A 124 4.31 -4.39 8.65
N ALA A 125 4.13 -4.95 9.86
CA ALA A 125 4.53 -4.28 11.09
C ALA A 125 6.04 -4.00 11.15
N GLY A 126 6.86 -4.95 10.71
CA GLY A 126 8.31 -4.80 10.60
C GLY A 126 8.72 -3.73 9.60
N LEU A 127 8.18 -3.79 8.38
CA LEU A 127 8.49 -2.86 7.29
C LEU A 127 8.17 -1.40 7.67
N PHE A 128 6.93 -1.14 8.10
CA PHE A 128 6.51 0.21 8.49
C PHE A 128 7.06 0.63 9.85
N GLY A 129 7.51 -0.31 10.67
CA GLY A 129 8.18 -0.05 11.95
C GLY A 129 9.66 0.30 11.82
N TYR A 130 10.28 -0.04 10.69
CA TYR A 130 11.72 0.08 10.51
C TYR A 130 12.20 1.53 10.66
N ALA A 131 13.36 1.70 11.30
CA ALA A 131 13.96 3.00 11.61
C ALA A 131 12.92 3.98 12.22
N ASP A 132 12.19 3.54 13.24
CA ASP A 132 11.14 4.33 13.89
C ASP A 132 10.08 4.88 12.92
N GLY A 133 9.79 4.13 11.86
CA GLY A 133 8.83 4.47 10.82
C GLY A 133 9.24 5.65 9.94
N THR A 134 10.55 5.93 9.81
CA THR A 134 11.04 7.00 8.93
C THR A 134 11.14 6.59 7.48
N GLU A 135 11.35 5.30 7.16
CA GLU A 135 11.59 4.84 5.78
C GLU A 135 10.29 4.56 5.01
N TRP A 136 9.39 3.73 5.54
CA TRP A 136 8.07 3.51 4.96
C TRP A 136 7.00 4.25 5.74
N GLY A 137 6.00 4.78 5.04
CA GLY A 137 4.93 5.54 5.66
C GLY A 137 3.74 5.71 4.73
N VAL A 138 2.78 6.51 5.18
CA VAL A 138 1.60 6.87 4.39
C VAL A 138 1.77 8.28 3.86
N SER A 139 1.65 8.43 2.56
CA SER A 139 1.67 9.73 1.90
C SER A 139 0.28 10.16 1.52
N HIS A 140 -0.02 11.43 1.78
CA HIS A 140 -1.24 12.09 1.35
C HIS A 140 -0.91 13.26 0.45
N TYR A 141 -1.68 13.40 -0.63
CA TYR A 141 -1.57 14.53 -1.54
C TYR A 141 -2.96 15.04 -1.85
N ARG A 142 -3.18 16.34 -1.69
CA ARG A 142 -4.32 17.04 -2.26
C ARG A 142 -3.84 17.75 -3.51
N MET A 143 -4.44 17.41 -4.64
CA MET A 143 -4.03 17.87 -5.96
C MET A 143 -5.21 18.47 -6.71
N LYS A 144 -4.92 19.42 -7.59
CA LYS A 144 -5.86 19.92 -8.60
C LYS A 144 -5.32 19.64 -9.98
N ALA A 145 -6.20 19.56 -10.98
CA ALA A 145 -5.77 19.44 -12.37
C ALA A 145 -4.74 20.53 -12.70
N ALA A 146 -3.67 20.15 -13.40
CA ALA A 146 -2.77 21.13 -13.99
C ALA A 146 -3.56 21.98 -14.99
N VAL A 147 -3.30 23.29 -14.96
CA VAL A 147 -3.82 24.24 -15.93
C VAL A 147 -2.92 24.12 -17.15
N ASP A 148 -3.52 24.06 -18.34
CA ASP A 148 -2.79 24.08 -19.60
C ASP A 148 -2.04 25.42 -19.79
#